data_AF-A0A8T5ASV3-F1
#
_entry.id   AF-A0A8T5ASV3-F1
#
_cell.length_a   1.000
_cell.length_b   1.000
_cell.length_c   1.000
_cell.angle_alpha   90.00
_cell.angle_beta   90.00
_cell.angle_gamma   90.00
#
_symmetry.space_group_name_H-M   'P 1'
#
loop_
_entity.id
_entity.type
_entity.pdbx_description
1 polymer ?
#
loop_
_entity_poly.entity_id
_entity_poly.type
_entity_poly.pdbx_seq_one_letter_code
_entity_poly.pdbx_strand_id
1 'polypeptide(L)'
;MLPISQQTFKENEKIVKIIDRVLKQIFGSEATKLIYRYLENHYGVKRSEIADKIDIFAKGLEEFLRTGAYVIERKILEDIYSNYGLLRRLELERSQNDDFANQIKMLMRRA
;
A
#
# COMPACT_ATOMS: atom_id res chain seq x y z
N MET A 1 -7.49 -14.29 21.40
CA MET A 1 -8.05 -13.76 20.14
C MET A 1 -8.26 -12.28 20.32
N LEU A 2 -7.66 -11.44 19.47
CA LEU A 2 -7.99 -10.01 19.46
C LEU A 2 -9.39 -9.84 18.83
N PRO A 3 -10.18 -8.84 19.22
CA PRO A 3 -11.40 -8.46 18.52
C PRO A 3 -11.11 -8.22 17.04
N ILE A 4 -12.02 -8.61 16.15
CA ILE A 4 -11.89 -8.47 14.68
C ILE A 4 -11.52 -7.02 14.28
N SER A 5 -12.05 -6.02 14.98
CA SER A 5 -11.74 -4.59 14.77
C SER A 5 -10.32 -4.19 15.16
N GLN A 6 -9.69 -4.86 16.13
CA GLN A 6 -8.32 -4.58 16.55
C GLN A 6 -7.30 -5.26 15.61
N GLN A 7 -7.70 -6.38 15.00
CA GLN A 7 -6.84 -7.11 14.07
C GLN A 7 -6.75 -6.41 12.71
N THR A 8 -7.88 -5.92 12.16
CA THR A 8 -7.89 -5.11 10.93
C THR A 8 -7.10 -3.82 11.08
N PHE A 9 -7.23 -3.13 12.22
CA PHE A 9 -6.45 -1.93 12.52
C PHE A 9 -4.93 -2.18 12.49
N LYS A 10 -4.48 -3.28 13.10
CA LYS A 10 -3.05 -3.65 13.15
C LYS A 10 -2.49 -3.97 11.75
N GLU A 11 -3.29 -4.58 10.89
CA GLU A 11 -2.92 -4.93 9.52
C GLU A 11 -2.86 -3.68 8.63
N ASN A 12 -3.83 -2.77 8.76
CA ASN A 12 -3.80 -1.47 8.09
C ASN A 12 -2.55 -0.67 8.47
N GLU A 13 -2.21 -0.61 9.76
CA GLU A 13 -0.96 0.04 10.20
C GLU A 13 0.27 -0.59 9.57
N LYS A 14 0.32 -1.93 9.48
CA LYS A 14 1.46 -2.64 8.89
C LYS A 14 1.62 -2.28 7.41
N ILE A 15 0.53 -2.25 6.65
CA ILE A 15 0.53 -1.86 5.24
C ILE A 15 1.01 -0.41 5.08
N VAL A 16 0.44 0.52 5.85
CA VAL A 16 0.82 1.95 5.81
C VAL A 16 2.31 2.14 6.15
N LYS A 17 2.85 1.38 7.12
CA LYS A 17 4.27 1.40 7.47
C LYS A 17 5.17 0.90 6.33
N ILE A 18 4.76 -0.16 5.63
CA ILE A 18 5.52 -0.68 4.48
C ILE A 18 5.50 0.32 3.32
N ILE A 19 4.35 0.90 3.00
CA ILE A 19 4.23 1.93 1.95
C ILE A 19 5.15 3.12 2.24
N ASP A 20 5.11 3.66 3.47
CA ASP A 20 5.98 4.77 3.87
C ASP A 20 7.46 4.43 3.80
N ARG A 21 7.84 3.21 4.18
CA ARG A 21 9.22 2.74 4.06
C ARG A 21 9.66 2.72 2.60
N VAL A 22 8.88 2.12 1.71
CA VAL A 22 9.21 2.01 0.28
C VAL A 22 9.34 3.39 -0.37
N LEU A 23 8.37 4.28 -0.13
CA LEU A 23 8.43 5.65 -0.66
C LEU A 23 9.67 6.39 -0.18
N LYS A 24 10.01 6.29 1.11
CA LYS A 24 11.21 6.93 1.67
C LYS A 24 12.50 6.33 1.15
N GLN A 25 12.56 5.02 0.90
CA GLN A 25 13.74 4.38 0.33
C GLN A 25 14.01 4.84 -1.10
N ILE A 26 12.95 5.04 -1.89
CA ILE A 26 13.07 5.41 -3.31
C ILE A 26 13.26 6.92 -3.48
N PHE A 27 12.46 7.72 -2.78
CA PHE A 27 12.40 9.18 -3.00
C PHE A 27 13.09 9.99 -1.89
N GLY A 28 13.39 9.39 -0.75
CA GLY A 28 13.80 10.11 0.45
C GLY A 28 12.63 10.79 1.18
N SER A 29 12.90 11.26 2.40
CA SER A 29 11.86 11.77 3.30
C SER A 29 11.14 13.02 2.78
N GLU A 30 11.86 13.97 2.18
CA GLU A 30 11.25 15.23 1.75
C GLU A 30 10.35 15.06 0.52
N ALA A 31 10.80 14.29 -0.48
CA ALA A 31 9.97 14.00 -1.65
C ALA A 31 8.78 13.11 -1.30
N THR A 32 8.92 12.17 -0.36
CA THR A 32 7.78 11.39 0.16
C THR A 32 6.69 12.29 0.76
N LYS A 33 7.06 13.36 1.48
CA LYS A 33 6.09 14.35 1.98
C LYS A 33 5.37 15.09 0.86
N LEU A 34 5.99 15.28 -0.31
CA LEU A 34 5.31 15.90 -1.46
C LEU A 34 4.24 14.98 -2.04
N ILE A 35 4.52 13.68 -2.14
CA ILE A 35 3.54 12.67 -2.56
C ILE A 35 2.34 12.67 -1.60
N TYR A 36 2.58 12.61 -0.28
CA TYR A 36 1.49 12.63 0.69
C TYR A 36 0.69 13.93 0.67
N ARG A 37 1.36 15.09 0.52
CA ARG A 37 0.65 16.37 0.36
C ARG A 37 -0.19 16.41 -0.90
N TYR A 38 0.29 15.87 -2.01
CA TYR A 38 -0.49 15.78 -3.25
C TYR A 38 -1.76 14.95 -3.02
N LEU A 39 -1.63 13.75 -2.45
CA LEU A 39 -2.76 12.87 -2.15
C LEU A 39 -3.75 13.49 -1.17
N GLU A 40 -3.28 14.14 -0.12
CA GLU A 40 -4.16 14.80 0.85
C GLU A 40 -4.91 15.98 0.21
N ASN A 41 -4.23 16.82 -0.57
CA ASN A 41 -4.84 18.02 -1.15
C ASN A 41 -5.81 17.73 -2.30
N HIS A 42 -5.52 16.73 -3.14
CA HIS A 42 -6.31 16.45 -4.35
C HIS A 42 -7.36 15.36 -4.12
N TYR A 43 -7.12 14.46 -3.15
CA TYR A 43 -7.95 13.28 -2.93
C TYR A 43 -8.50 13.16 -1.50
N GLY A 44 -8.07 14.04 -0.57
CA GLY A 44 -8.47 13.93 0.83
C GLY A 44 -8.01 12.63 1.48
N VAL A 45 -6.92 12.02 1.00
CA VAL A 45 -6.37 10.78 1.54
C VAL A 45 -5.22 11.11 2.47
N LYS A 46 -5.45 10.97 3.77
CA LYS A 46 -4.37 11.08 4.78
C LYS A 46 -3.53 9.80 4.78
N ARG A 47 -2.26 9.93 5.17
CA ARG A 47 -1.35 8.77 5.27
C ARG A 47 -1.94 7.60 6.08
N SER A 48 -2.60 7.89 7.19
CA SER A 48 -3.21 6.87 8.06
C SER A 48 -4.40 6.14 7.42
N GLU A 49 -5.01 6.72 6.38
CA GLU A 49 -6.19 6.19 5.70
C GLU A 49 -5.85 5.46 4.40
N ILE A 50 -4.57 5.40 4.02
CA ILE A 50 -4.13 4.82 2.74
C ILE A 50 -4.59 3.37 2.59
N ALA A 51 -4.52 2.57 3.65
CA ALA A 51 -4.97 1.19 3.61
C ALA A 51 -6.48 1.09 3.32
N ASP A 52 -7.29 1.93 3.96
CA ASP A 52 -8.75 1.95 3.76
C ASP A 52 -9.16 2.53 2.40
N LYS A 53 -8.36 3.45 1.86
CA LYS A 53 -8.59 4.15 0.58
C LYS A 53 -7.59 3.74 -0.50
N ILE A 54 -7.20 2.45 -0.54
CA ILE A 54 -6.08 1.99 -1.38
C ILE A 54 -6.29 2.23 -2.88
N ASP A 55 -7.53 2.19 -3.38
CA ASP A 55 -7.85 2.53 -4.78
C ASP A 55 -7.54 3.99 -5.10
N ILE A 56 -7.93 4.89 -4.19
CA ILE A 56 -7.73 6.32 -4.35
C ILE A 56 -6.24 6.65 -4.22
N PHE A 57 -5.52 5.96 -3.32
CA PHE A 57 -4.07 6.03 -3.24
C PHE A 57 -3.41 5.60 -4.56
N ALA A 58 -3.78 4.45 -5.13
CA ALA A 58 -3.21 3.94 -6.38
C ALA A 58 -3.40 4.93 -7.52
N LYS A 59 -4.64 5.40 -7.70
CA LYS A 59 -4.98 6.43 -8.70
C LYS A 59 -4.18 7.71 -8.50
N GLY A 60 -4.12 8.23 -7.27
CA GLY A 60 -3.41 9.48 -6.98
C GLY A 60 -1.90 9.34 -7.17
N LEU A 61 -1.34 8.15 -6.90
CA LEU A 61 0.06 7.84 -7.16
C LEU A 61 0.35 7.77 -8.67
N GLU A 62 -0.53 7.14 -9.45
CA GLU A 62 -0.47 7.09 -10.91
C GLU A 62 -0.52 8.49 -11.53
N GLU A 63 -1.41 9.36 -11.06
CA GLU A 63 -1.44 10.74 -11.58
C GLU A 63 -0.19 11.54 -11.22
N PHE A 64 0.35 11.35 -10.01
CA PHE A 64 1.54 12.08 -9.56
C PHE A 64 2.83 11.62 -10.25
N LEU A 65 3.02 10.30 -10.40
CA LEU A 65 4.24 9.70 -10.92
C LEU A 65 4.14 9.23 -12.37
N ARG A 66 2.94 9.27 -12.96
CA ARG A 66 2.62 8.71 -14.28
C ARG A 66 3.05 7.24 -14.33
N THR A 67 3.73 6.84 -15.39
CA THR A 67 4.25 5.47 -15.58
C THR A 67 5.20 5.02 -14.46
N GLY A 68 5.79 5.96 -13.71
CA GLY A 68 6.63 5.63 -12.55
C GLY A 68 5.85 4.96 -11.42
N ALA A 69 4.53 5.20 -11.29
CA ALA A 69 3.71 4.61 -10.23
C ALA A 69 3.73 3.09 -10.26
N TYR A 70 3.69 2.48 -11.45
CA TYR A 70 3.73 1.03 -11.61
C TYR A 70 4.96 0.40 -10.92
N VAL A 71 6.14 1.01 -11.07
CA VAL A 71 7.38 0.53 -10.43
C VAL A 71 7.28 0.62 -8.91
N ILE A 72 6.65 1.68 -8.40
CA ILE A 72 6.47 1.87 -6.95
C ILE A 72 5.46 0.88 -6.39
N GLU A 73 4.32 0.68 -7.05
CA GLU A 73 3.29 -0.29 -6.66
C GLU A 73 3.85 -1.71 -6.62
N ARG A 74 4.61 -2.11 -7.65
CA ARG A 74 5.31 -3.40 -7.68
C ARG A 74 6.27 -3.54 -6.50
N LYS A 75 7.06 -2.50 -6.20
CA LYS A 75 7.99 -2.54 -5.07
C LYS A 75 7.27 -2.62 -3.72
N ILE A 76 6.14 -1.92 -3.56
CA ILE A 76 5.28 -2.02 -2.37
C ILE A 76 4.79 -3.46 -2.20
N LEU A 77 4.26 -4.09 -3.26
CA LEU A 77 3.77 -5.47 -3.21
C LEU A 77 4.88 -6.46 -2.85
N GLU A 78 6.06 -6.34 -3.47
CA GLU A 78 7.22 -7.18 -3.14
C GLU A 78 7.63 -7.09 -1.66
N ASP A 79 7.68 -5.87 -1.12
CA ASP A 79 8.02 -5.63 0.27
C ASP A 79 6.93 -6.15 1.21
N ILE A 80 5.67 -6.03 0.83
CA ILE A 80 4.54 -6.63 1.54
C ILE A 80 4.69 -8.15 1.53
N TYR A 81 4.85 -8.80 0.37
CA TYR A 81 4.96 -10.26 0.27
C TYR A 81 6.15 -10.82 1.02
N SER A 82 7.25 -10.06 1.12
CA SER A 82 8.39 -10.45 1.96
C SER A 82 8.10 -10.36 3.46
N ASN A 83 7.17 -9.50 3.87
CA ASN A 83 6.75 -9.29 5.27
C ASN A 83 5.57 -10.18 5.69
N TYR A 84 4.94 -10.91 4.77
CA TYR A 84 3.90 -11.89 5.05
C TYR A 84 4.43 -13.27 4.65
N GLY A 85 4.62 -14.17 5.62
CA GLY A 85 5.39 -15.42 5.44
C GLY A 85 5.05 -16.27 4.20
N LEU A 86 5.93 -17.24 3.88
CA LEU A 86 6.01 -17.96 2.60
C LEU A 86 4.66 -18.40 1.99
N LEU A 87 3.72 -18.91 2.81
CA LEU A 87 2.40 -19.34 2.34
C LEU A 87 1.58 -18.18 1.73
N ARG A 88 1.58 -17.01 2.40
CA ARG A 88 0.86 -15.82 1.91
C ARG A 88 1.49 -15.27 0.63
N ARG A 89 2.83 -15.27 0.57
CA ARG A 89 3.57 -14.89 -0.64
C ARG A 89 3.16 -15.74 -1.85
N LEU A 90 3.10 -17.07 -1.70
CA LEU A 90 2.71 -17.98 -2.78
C LEU A 90 1.26 -17.78 -3.25
N GLU A 91 0.34 -17.43 -2.34
CA GLU A 91 -1.04 -17.10 -2.72
C GLU A 91 -1.13 -15.82 -3.54
N LEU A 92 -0.30 -14.84 -3.23
CA LEU A 92 -0.31 -13.53 -3.87
C LEU A 92 0.42 -13.52 -5.21
N GLU A 93 1.49 -14.32 -5.34
CA GLU A 93 2.16 -14.57 -6.62
C GLU A 93 1.22 -15.25 -7.65
N ARG A 94 0.20 -15.98 -7.19
CA ARG A 94 -0.86 -16.55 -8.04
C ARG A 94 -1.92 -15.52 -8.47
N SER A 95 -2.05 -14.40 -7.75
CA SER A 95 -2.96 -13.28 -8.08
C SER A 95 -2.31 -12.19 -8.93
N GLN A 96 -1.17 -12.48 -9.59
CA GLN A 96 -0.41 -11.47 -10.35
C GLN A 96 -1.18 -10.78 -11.51
N ASN A 97 -2.37 -11.26 -11.85
CA ASN A 97 -3.25 -10.63 -12.84
C ASN A 97 -4.18 -9.56 -12.25
N ASP A 98 -4.26 -9.44 -10.93
CA ASP A 98 -5.06 -8.41 -10.26
C ASP A 98 -4.26 -7.10 -10.16
N ASP A 99 -4.93 -5.95 -10.22
CA ASP A 99 -4.26 -4.66 -10.01
C ASP A 99 -3.76 -4.50 -8.56
N PHE A 100 -2.90 -3.51 -8.34
CA PHE A 100 -2.28 -3.22 -7.05
C PHE A 100 -3.31 -3.11 -5.91
N ALA A 101 -4.38 -2.33 -6.12
CA ALA A 101 -5.38 -2.08 -5.10
C ALA A 101 -6.13 -3.37 -4.72
N ASN A 102 -6.48 -4.20 -5.71
CA ASN A 102 -7.12 -5.49 -5.49
C ASN A 102 -6.23 -6.47 -4.72
N GLN A 103 -4.94 -6.56 -5.04
CA GLN A 103 -3.99 -7.39 -4.30
C GLN A 103 -3.88 -6.97 -2.82
N ILE A 104 -3.84 -5.65 -2.54
CA ILE A 104 -3.84 -5.13 -1.16
C ILE A 104 -5.16 -5.42 -0.44
N LYS A 105 -6.31 -5.29 -1.11
CA LYS A 105 -7.62 -5.65 -0.52
C LYS A 105 -7.72 -7.14 -0.18
N MET A 106 -7.20 -8.02 -1.03
CA MET A 106 -7.19 -9.46 -0.76
C MET A 106 -6.38 -9.81 0.48
N LEU A 107 -5.26 -9.10 0.69
CA LEU A 107 -4.47 -9.22 1.92
C LEU A 107 -5.26 -8.80 3.17
N MET A 108 -6.04 -7.73 3.08
CA MET A 108 -6.83 -7.20 4.19
C MET A 108 -8.08 -8.04 4.50
N ARG A 109 -8.71 -8.65 3.49
CA ARG A 109 -9.92 -9.49 3.68
C ARG A 109 -9.65 -10.83 4.39
N ARG A 110 -8.39 -11.28 4.43
CA ARG A 110 -7.99 -12.57 5.01
C ARG A 110 -7.30 -12.41 6.38
N ALA A 111 -7.43 -11.27 7.02
CA ALA A 111 -6.73 -10.94 8.27
C ALA A 111 -7.67 -10.82 9.47
#